data_AF-A0A920TK83-F1
#
_entry.id   AF-A0A920TK83-F1
#
_cell.length_a   1.000
_cell.length_b   1.000
_cell.length_c   1.000
_cell.angle_alpha   90.00
_cell.angle_beta   90.00
_cell.angle_gamma   90.00
#
_symmetry.space_group_name_H-M   'P 1'
#
loop_
_entity.id
_entity.type
_entity.pdbx_description
1 polymer ?
#
loop_
_entity_poly.entity_id
_entity_poly.type
_entity_poly.pdbx_seq_one_letter_code
_entity_poly.pdbx_strand_id
1 'polypeptide(L)'
;MTIFISDLEDACQHGDATQVQHEAARVYLAADGSPAILEILAELALQNVEGNGGFIYHCLRAFAFKPEKERVWSFVQCILKTIKKQPLPPPNVGMNNGPKDMKLIFLNCEKPIDWVTIAAVWRLWESEYRRLPGFKREISHWISNQNTTKNKNPDGSNPDNIMRFKKNGGSYFVKVAENIIKSNDQVVERLSALEALRYFVKKMPIDCLPIFAKKINFLMNNNESR
;
A
#
# COMPACT_ATOMS: atom_id res chain seq x y z
N MET A 1 -2.01 -27.48 -11.06
CA MET A 1 -2.04 -26.34 -10.12
C MET A 1 -3.10 -25.31 -10.51
N THR A 2 -3.25 -24.96 -11.78
CA THR A 2 -4.23 -23.95 -12.26
C THR A 2 -5.67 -24.19 -11.80
N ILE A 3 -6.15 -25.44 -11.81
CA ILE A 3 -7.52 -25.79 -11.37
C ILE A 3 -7.77 -25.38 -9.90
N PHE A 4 -6.84 -25.70 -8.98
CA PHE A 4 -6.97 -25.31 -7.57
C PHE A 4 -6.97 -23.80 -7.36
N ILE A 5 -6.28 -23.05 -8.23
CA ILE A 5 -6.24 -21.59 -8.15
C ILE A 5 -7.59 -21.02 -8.61
N SER A 6 -8.14 -21.51 -9.72
CA SER A 6 -9.46 -21.11 -10.19
C SER A 6 -10.55 -21.41 -9.17
N ASP A 7 -10.54 -22.60 -8.55
CA ASP A 7 -11.48 -22.96 -7.47
C ASP A 7 -11.41 -21.97 -6.30
N LEU A 8 -10.20 -21.54 -5.90
CA LEU A 8 -9.99 -20.56 -4.84
C LEU A 8 -10.46 -19.15 -5.25
N GLU A 9 -10.14 -18.73 -6.47
CA GLU A 9 -10.55 -17.43 -7.02
C GLU A 9 -12.08 -17.35 -7.06
N ASP A 10 -12.75 -18.38 -7.56
CA ASP A 10 -14.21 -18.49 -7.60
C ASP A 10 -14.81 -18.48 -6.20
N ALA A 11 -14.29 -19.28 -5.27
CA ALA A 11 -14.78 -19.29 -3.89
C ALA A 11 -14.68 -17.89 -3.24
N CYS A 12 -13.59 -17.16 -3.51
CA CYS A 12 -13.41 -15.80 -3.02
C CYS A 12 -14.42 -14.82 -3.63
N GLN A 13 -14.73 -14.94 -4.93
CA GLN A 13 -15.71 -14.10 -5.61
C GLN A 13 -17.14 -14.34 -5.10
N HIS A 14 -17.51 -15.61 -4.85
CA HIS A 14 -18.84 -15.96 -4.33
C HIS A 14 -19.01 -15.63 -2.85
N GLY A 15 -17.92 -15.39 -2.12
CA GLY A 15 -17.96 -15.06 -0.70
C GLY A 15 -18.31 -16.23 0.22
N ASP A 16 -18.25 -17.48 -0.25
CA ASP A 16 -18.48 -18.67 0.58
C ASP A 16 -17.30 -18.88 1.53
N ALA A 17 -17.47 -18.49 2.79
CA ALA A 17 -16.41 -18.52 3.78
C ALA A 17 -15.84 -19.92 4.04
N THR A 18 -16.65 -20.97 3.89
CA THR A 18 -16.28 -22.37 4.11
C THR A 18 -15.50 -22.89 2.91
N GLN A 19 -16.03 -22.65 1.70
CA GLN A 19 -15.36 -23.03 0.46
C GLN A 19 -14.02 -22.30 0.31
N VAL A 20 -13.95 -21.00 0.62
CA VAL A 20 -12.70 -20.23 0.61
C VAL A 20 -11.61 -20.86 1.48
N GLN A 21 -11.95 -21.32 2.68
CA GLN A 21 -10.97 -21.98 3.56
C GLN A 21 -10.53 -23.33 3.01
N HIS A 22 -11.48 -24.11 2.52
CA HIS A 22 -11.21 -25.41 1.92
C HIS A 22 -10.28 -25.27 0.71
N GLU A 23 -10.58 -24.35 -0.20
CA GLU A 23 -9.78 -24.13 -1.41
C GLU A 23 -8.41 -23.51 -1.11
N ALA A 24 -8.32 -22.60 -0.12
CA ALA A 24 -7.04 -22.07 0.32
C ALA A 24 -6.13 -23.15 0.90
N ALA A 25 -6.69 -24.09 1.69
CA ALA A 25 -5.96 -25.24 2.22
C ALA A 25 -5.50 -26.18 1.09
N ARG A 26 -6.37 -26.46 0.10
CA ARG A 26 -6.01 -27.27 -1.08
C ARG A 26 -4.84 -26.66 -1.85
N VAL A 27 -4.89 -25.36 -2.16
CA VAL A 27 -3.78 -24.65 -2.84
C VAL A 27 -2.51 -24.69 -2.00
N TYR A 28 -2.60 -24.41 -0.70
CA TYR A 28 -1.45 -24.43 0.20
C TYR A 28 -0.75 -25.78 0.24
N LEU A 29 -1.51 -26.87 0.36
CA LEU A 29 -0.97 -28.23 0.39
C LEU A 29 -0.47 -28.69 -0.99
N ALA A 30 -1.22 -28.42 -2.06
CA ALA A 30 -0.83 -28.78 -3.42
C ALA A 30 0.44 -28.05 -3.89
N ALA A 31 0.74 -26.89 -3.30
CA ALA A 31 1.97 -26.14 -3.54
C ALA A 31 3.08 -26.44 -2.52
N ASP A 32 2.95 -27.49 -1.71
CA ASP A 32 3.89 -27.86 -0.63
C ASP A 32 4.28 -26.66 0.25
N GLY A 33 3.26 -25.92 0.72
CA GLY A 33 3.44 -24.76 1.59
C GLY A 33 4.14 -23.56 0.94
N SER A 34 4.22 -23.51 -0.39
CA SER A 34 4.84 -22.42 -1.13
C SER A 34 4.21 -21.05 -0.83
N PRO A 35 5.00 -19.98 -0.69
CA PRO A 35 4.49 -18.62 -0.51
C PRO A 35 3.77 -18.07 -1.75
N ALA A 36 3.74 -18.80 -2.87
CA ALA A 36 3.03 -18.40 -4.09
C ALA A 36 1.54 -18.10 -3.84
N ILE A 37 0.91 -18.79 -2.88
CA ILE A 37 -0.49 -18.52 -2.49
C ILE A 37 -0.70 -17.09 -1.97
N LEU A 38 0.34 -16.47 -1.38
CA LEU A 38 0.25 -15.08 -0.91
C LEU A 38 0.08 -14.11 -2.08
N GLU A 39 0.73 -14.37 -3.22
CA GLU A 39 0.59 -13.54 -4.43
C GLU A 39 -0.79 -13.72 -5.08
N ILE A 40 -1.36 -14.93 -5.04
CA ILE A 40 -2.72 -15.22 -5.53
C ILE A 40 -3.74 -14.41 -4.72
N LEU A 41 -3.68 -14.52 -3.39
CA LEU A 41 -4.60 -13.83 -2.50
C LEU A 41 -4.38 -12.32 -2.50
N ALA A 42 -3.15 -11.85 -2.68
CA ALA A 42 -2.85 -10.43 -2.85
C ALA A 42 -3.49 -9.86 -4.13
N GLU A 43 -3.43 -10.59 -5.24
CA GLU A 43 -4.09 -10.18 -6.49
C GLU A 43 -5.61 -10.04 -6.30
N LEU A 44 -6.25 -11.02 -5.65
CA LEU A 44 -7.68 -10.97 -5.33
C LEU A 44 -8.02 -9.80 -4.40
N ALA A 45 -7.26 -9.61 -3.32
CA ALA A 45 -7.49 -8.53 -2.39
C ALA A 45 -7.34 -7.14 -3.03
N LEU A 46 -6.45 -7.01 -4.03
CA LEU A 46 -6.24 -5.75 -4.75
C LEU A 46 -7.43 -5.37 -5.65
N GLN A 47 -8.41 -6.24 -5.90
CA GLN A 47 -9.65 -5.82 -6.56
C GLN A 47 -10.37 -4.70 -5.79
N ASN A 48 -10.12 -4.60 -4.48
CA ASN A 48 -10.44 -3.43 -3.65
C ASN A 48 -9.15 -2.77 -3.12
N VAL A 49 -8.44 -2.05 -3.99
CA VAL A 49 -7.20 -1.33 -3.63
C VAL A 49 -7.43 -0.33 -2.50
N GLU A 50 -8.56 0.39 -2.51
CA GLU A 50 -8.88 1.43 -1.51
C GLU A 50 -8.91 0.85 -0.08
N GLY A 51 -9.55 -0.31 0.09
CA GLY A 51 -9.65 -0.98 1.39
C GLY A 51 -8.42 -1.82 1.75
N ASN A 52 -7.74 -2.42 0.76
CA ASN A 52 -6.77 -3.49 1.00
C ASN A 52 -5.33 -3.17 0.61
N GLY A 53 -5.08 -2.20 -0.29
CA GLY A 53 -3.77 -1.99 -0.92
C GLY A 53 -2.64 -1.73 0.08
N GLY A 54 -2.90 -0.89 1.08
CA GLY A 54 -1.96 -0.63 2.18
C GLY A 54 -1.62 -1.90 2.96
N PHE A 55 -2.65 -2.62 3.41
CA PHE A 55 -2.49 -3.87 4.15
C PHE A 55 -1.73 -4.93 3.35
N ILE A 56 -2.09 -5.15 2.07
CA ILE A 56 -1.47 -6.18 1.23
C ILE A 56 0.01 -5.92 1.04
N TYR A 57 0.41 -4.68 0.74
CA TYR A 57 1.82 -4.32 0.65
C TYR A 57 2.57 -4.62 1.95
N HIS A 58 2.04 -4.20 3.10
CA HIS A 58 2.71 -4.41 4.39
C HIS A 58 2.74 -5.89 4.78
N CYS A 59 1.70 -6.66 4.46
CA CYS A 59 1.62 -8.10 4.68
C CYS A 59 2.71 -8.84 3.87
N LEU A 60 2.79 -8.59 2.57
CA LEU A 60 3.81 -9.20 1.70
C LEU A 60 5.23 -8.79 2.11
N ARG A 61 5.44 -7.51 2.46
CA ARG A 61 6.73 -7.02 2.93
C ARG A 61 7.15 -7.66 4.26
N ALA A 62 6.23 -7.82 5.20
CA ALA A 62 6.51 -8.45 6.49
C ALA A 62 6.90 -9.93 6.33
N PHE A 63 6.29 -10.64 5.37
CA PHE A 63 6.73 -11.99 5.02
C PHE A 63 8.12 -11.98 4.37
N ALA A 64 8.38 -11.09 3.41
CA ALA A 64 9.66 -10.99 2.71
C ALA A 64 10.86 -10.69 3.65
N PHE A 65 10.63 -10.01 4.79
CA PHE A 65 11.68 -9.80 5.79
C PHE A 65 12.10 -11.07 6.53
N LYS A 66 11.20 -12.05 6.67
CA LYS A 66 11.45 -13.30 7.40
C LYS A 66 10.63 -14.43 6.76
N PRO A 67 11.06 -14.94 5.58
CA PRO A 67 10.29 -15.85 4.76
C PRO A 67 10.40 -17.29 5.27
N GLU A 68 9.68 -17.59 6.36
CA GLU A 68 9.61 -18.92 6.96
C GLU A 68 8.41 -19.69 6.41
N LYS A 69 8.63 -20.94 5.95
CA LYS A 69 7.59 -21.80 5.37
C LYS A 69 6.44 -22.03 6.35
N GLU A 70 6.79 -22.17 7.64
CA GLU A 70 5.88 -22.40 8.76
C GLU A 70 4.93 -21.21 8.97
N ARG A 71 5.33 -20.00 8.55
CA ARG A 71 4.54 -18.78 8.72
C ARG A 71 3.62 -18.49 7.54
N VAL A 72 3.82 -19.13 6.38
CA VAL A 72 3.03 -18.88 5.16
C VAL A 72 1.54 -18.97 5.46
N TRP A 73 1.11 -20.01 6.19
CA TRP A 73 -0.30 -20.19 6.53
C TRP A 73 -0.86 -19.05 7.38
N SER A 74 -0.08 -18.52 8.34
CA SER A 74 -0.51 -17.36 9.13
C SER A 74 -0.75 -16.13 8.25
N PHE A 75 0.12 -15.88 7.26
CA PHE A 75 -0.06 -14.78 6.31
C PHE A 75 -1.24 -15.00 5.35
N VAL A 76 -1.45 -16.25 4.90
CA VAL A 76 -2.66 -16.65 4.15
C VAL A 76 -3.92 -16.28 4.94
N GLN A 77 -3.98 -16.70 6.20
CA GLN A 77 -5.13 -16.42 7.08
C GLN A 77 -5.35 -14.92 7.30
N CYS A 78 -4.27 -14.13 7.41
CA CYS A 78 -4.36 -12.68 7.49
C CYS A 78 -4.99 -12.07 6.23
N ILE A 79 -4.57 -12.50 5.03
CA ILE A 79 -5.14 -11.98 3.79
C ILE A 79 -6.61 -12.42 3.62
N LEU A 80 -6.92 -13.69 3.88
CA LEU A 80 -8.30 -14.19 3.80
C LEU A 80 -9.26 -13.44 4.75
N LYS A 81 -8.82 -13.16 5.98
CA LYS A 81 -9.61 -12.35 6.93
C LYS A 81 -9.81 -10.92 6.45
N THR A 82 -8.83 -10.33 5.76
CA THR A 82 -8.96 -9.01 5.15
C THR A 82 -9.95 -9.02 3.99
N ILE A 83 -9.84 -9.99 3.09
CA ILE A 83 -10.77 -10.18 1.97
C ILE A 83 -12.21 -10.36 2.47
N LYS A 84 -12.42 -11.12 3.55
CA LYS A 84 -13.75 -11.38 4.11
C LYS A 84 -14.46 -10.17 4.72
N LYS A 85 -13.78 -9.03 4.91
CA LYS A 85 -14.42 -7.84 5.53
C LYS A 85 -15.51 -7.25 4.64
N GLN A 86 -15.39 -7.41 3.33
CA GLN A 86 -16.33 -6.90 2.33
C GLN A 86 -16.37 -7.88 1.16
N PRO A 87 -17.52 -8.07 0.48
CA PRO A 87 -17.56 -8.84 -0.75
C PRO A 87 -16.51 -8.31 -1.75
N LEU A 88 -15.78 -9.21 -2.40
CA LEU A 88 -14.86 -8.80 -3.45
C LEU A 88 -15.67 -8.26 -4.64
N PRO A 89 -15.27 -7.12 -5.21
CA PRO A 89 -15.78 -6.73 -6.51
C PRO A 89 -15.28 -7.71 -7.57
N PRO A 90 -15.94 -7.81 -8.74
CA PRO A 90 -15.43 -8.61 -9.83
C PRO A 90 -14.03 -8.14 -10.26
N PRO A 91 -13.22 -9.01 -10.90
CA PRO A 91 -11.92 -8.62 -11.45
C PRO A 91 -12.03 -7.38 -12.32
N ASN A 92 -11.19 -6.37 -12.05
CA ASN A 92 -11.28 -5.11 -12.77
C ASN A 92 -10.62 -5.19 -14.16
N VAL A 93 -11.07 -4.33 -15.08
CA VAL A 93 -10.41 -4.17 -16.38
C VAL A 93 -9.17 -3.28 -16.20
N GLY A 94 -8.05 -3.69 -16.79
CA GLY A 94 -6.82 -2.90 -16.77
C GLY A 94 -6.98 -1.60 -17.55
N MET A 95 -6.42 -0.52 -17.00
CA MET A 95 -6.48 0.83 -17.57
C MET A 95 -5.09 1.30 -18.00
N ASN A 96 -5.01 2.26 -18.92
CA ASN A 96 -3.75 2.87 -19.35
C ASN A 96 -3.26 3.95 -18.37
N ASN A 97 -3.12 3.59 -17.10
CA ASN A 97 -2.66 4.44 -16.01
C ASN A 97 -1.39 3.86 -15.38
N GLY A 98 -0.61 4.69 -14.69
CA GLY A 98 0.60 4.21 -14.01
C GLY A 98 1.24 5.21 -13.04
N PRO A 99 2.57 5.12 -12.83
CA PRO A 99 3.26 5.91 -11.81
C PRO A 99 3.13 7.43 -11.98
N LYS A 100 2.98 7.93 -13.22
CA LYS A 100 2.78 9.37 -13.48
C LYS A 100 1.45 9.86 -12.89
N ASP A 101 0.41 9.04 -12.95
CA ASP A 101 -0.91 9.35 -12.44
C ASP A 101 -0.95 9.24 -10.91
N MET A 102 -0.27 8.23 -10.35
CA MET A 102 -0.07 8.13 -8.90
C MET A 102 0.64 9.36 -8.32
N LYS A 103 1.58 9.96 -9.07
CA LYS A 103 2.20 11.23 -8.68
C LYS A 103 1.13 12.31 -8.50
N LEU A 104 0.23 12.47 -9.46
CA LEU A 104 -0.84 13.48 -9.41
C LEU A 104 -1.78 13.22 -8.23
N ILE A 105 -2.18 11.97 -8.00
CA ILE A 105 -3.01 11.58 -6.86
C ILE A 105 -2.32 11.96 -5.53
N PHE A 106 -1.04 11.63 -5.39
CA PHE A 106 -0.28 11.98 -4.18
C PHE A 106 -0.22 13.48 -3.91
N LEU A 107 -0.01 14.29 -4.96
CA LEU A 107 0.07 15.74 -4.83
C LEU A 107 -1.27 16.35 -4.40
N ASN A 108 -2.39 15.72 -4.77
CA ASN A 108 -3.74 16.22 -4.49
C ASN A 108 -4.37 15.67 -3.20
N CYS A 109 -3.94 14.51 -2.70
CA CYS A 109 -4.54 13.92 -1.49
C CYS A 109 -4.08 14.64 -0.21
N GLU A 110 -4.98 14.84 0.74
CA GLU A 110 -4.69 15.59 1.96
C GLU A 110 -4.58 14.69 3.20
N LYS A 111 -5.17 13.49 3.18
CA LYS A 111 -5.23 12.64 4.36
C LYS A 111 -3.98 11.75 4.46
N PRO A 112 -3.41 11.57 5.67
CA PRO A 112 -2.27 10.69 5.88
C PRO A 112 -2.46 9.25 5.40
N ILE A 113 -3.67 8.71 5.53
CA ILE A 113 -3.99 7.34 5.09
C ILE A 113 -3.84 7.19 3.57
N ASP A 114 -4.24 8.19 2.80
CA ASP A 114 -4.10 8.20 1.33
C ASP A 114 -2.62 8.13 0.95
N TRP A 115 -1.75 8.85 1.67
CA TRP A 115 -0.31 8.83 1.43
C TRP A 115 0.27 7.43 1.63
N VAL A 116 -0.17 6.75 2.69
CA VAL A 116 0.23 5.37 2.98
C VAL A 116 -0.24 4.43 1.87
N THR A 117 -1.51 4.51 1.47
CA THR A 117 -2.08 3.68 0.40
C THR A 117 -1.36 3.89 -0.92
N ILE A 118 -1.15 5.15 -1.36
CA ILE A 118 -0.44 5.44 -2.61
C ILE A 118 1.00 4.92 -2.54
N ALA A 119 1.69 5.09 -1.41
CA ALA A 119 3.06 4.62 -1.27
C ALA A 119 3.15 3.09 -1.27
N ALA A 120 2.15 2.40 -0.73
CA ALA A 120 2.04 0.95 -0.75
C ALA A 120 1.83 0.44 -2.18
N VAL A 121 0.82 0.94 -2.89
CA VAL A 121 0.49 0.48 -4.25
C VAL A 121 1.58 0.84 -5.25
N TRP A 122 2.26 1.97 -5.09
CA TRP A 122 3.42 2.32 -5.92
C TRP A 122 4.55 1.29 -5.76
N ARG A 123 4.81 0.85 -4.53
CA ARG A 123 5.83 -0.18 -4.29
C ARG A 123 5.41 -1.57 -4.78
N LEU A 124 4.11 -1.90 -4.71
CA LEU A 124 3.58 -3.10 -5.36
C LEU A 124 3.74 -3.02 -6.89
N TRP A 125 3.51 -1.86 -7.48
CA TRP A 125 3.67 -1.63 -8.92
C TRP A 125 5.13 -1.81 -9.40
N GLU A 126 6.09 -1.40 -8.58
CA GLU A 126 7.53 -1.51 -8.84
C GLU A 126 8.16 -2.83 -8.34
N SER A 127 7.35 -3.76 -7.83
CA SER A 127 7.84 -5.03 -7.29
C SER A 127 8.19 -6.04 -8.40
N GLU A 128 8.77 -7.17 -7.98
CA GLU A 128 9.17 -8.28 -8.87
C GLU A 128 8.32 -9.55 -8.63
N TYR A 129 7.08 -9.40 -8.17
CA TYR A 129 6.17 -10.53 -7.97
C TYR A 129 5.81 -11.21 -9.30
N ARG A 130 5.62 -12.54 -9.28
CA ARG A 130 5.21 -13.30 -10.48
C ARG A 130 3.81 -12.90 -10.94
N ARG A 131 2.94 -12.54 -10.01
CA ARG A 131 1.57 -12.04 -10.29
C ARG A 131 1.49 -10.52 -10.53
N LEU A 132 2.63 -9.86 -10.78
CA LEU A 132 2.68 -8.42 -11.06
C LEU A 132 1.71 -7.94 -12.17
N PRO A 133 1.45 -8.68 -13.26
CA PRO A 133 0.44 -8.27 -14.25
C PRO A 133 -0.95 -8.05 -13.64
N GLY A 134 -1.37 -8.93 -12.73
CA GLY A 134 -2.61 -8.80 -11.98
C GLY A 134 -2.61 -7.60 -11.05
N PHE A 135 -1.50 -7.38 -10.33
CA PHE A 135 -1.38 -6.22 -9.43
C PHE A 135 -1.49 -4.90 -10.22
N LYS A 136 -0.80 -4.80 -11.36
CA LYS A 136 -0.86 -3.63 -12.24
C LYS A 136 -2.26 -3.41 -12.80
N ARG A 137 -2.98 -4.47 -13.18
CA ARG A 137 -4.38 -4.41 -13.62
C ARG A 137 -5.25 -3.73 -12.56
N GLU A 138 -5.27 -4.27 -11.35
CA GLU A 138 -6.12 -3.74 -10.27
C GLU A 138 -5.71 -2.32 -9.86
N ILE A 139 -4.41 -2.05 -9.75
CA ILE A 139 -3.91 -0.72 -9.39
C ILE A 139 -4.22 0.30 -10.49
N SER A 140 -4.10 -0.06 -11.76
CA SER A 140 -4.41 0.85 -12.87
C SER A 140 -5.88 1.26 -12.91
N HIS A 141 -6.78 0.33 -12.57
CA HIS A 141 -8.20 0.59 -12.41
C HIS A 141 -8.50 1.47 -11.19
N TRP A 142 -7.85 1.20 -10.05
CA TRP A 142 -8.00 2.06 -8.90
C TRP A 142 -7.56 3.51 -9.19
N ILE A 143 -6.48 3.70 -9.95
CA ILE A 143 -6.02 5.04 -10.39
C ILE A 143 -7.10 5.75 -11.22
N SER A 144 -7.78 5.08 -12.16
CA SER A 144 -8.82 5.74 -12.98
C SER A 144 -9.98 6.27 -12.15
N ASN A 145 -10.19 5.71 -10.96
CA ASN A 145 -11.27 6.09 -10.06
C ASN A 145 -10.87 7.21 -9.08
N GLN A 146 -9.62 7.70 -9.14
CA GLN A 146 -9.15 8.78 -8.29
C GLN A 146 -9.44 10.16 -8.89
N ASN A 147 -9.79 11.12 -8.03
CA ASN A 147 -9.95 12.52 -8.43
C ASN A 147 -8.58 13.14 -8.76
N THR A 148 -8.29 13.32 -10.04
CA THR A 148 -7.02 13.87 -10.55
C THR A 148 -7.12 15.33 -11.00
N THR A 149 -8.23 16.01 -10.72
CA THR A 149 -8.39 17.44 -11.05
C THR A 149 -7.23 18.23 -10.47
N LYS A 150 -6.49 18.93 -11.35
CA LYS A 150 -5.32 19.72 -10.98
C LYS A 150 -5.75 20.80 -10.01
N ASN A 151 -5.40 20.66 -8.73
CA ASN A 151 -5.41 21.82 -7.85
C ASN A 151 -4.24 22.73 -8.20
N LYS A 152 -4.49 24.04 -8.06
CA LYS A 152 -3.50 25.12 -8.15
C LYS A 152 -2.26 24.72 -7.34
N ASN A 153 -1.08 25.13 -7.80
CA ASN A 153 0.19 24.97 -7.07
C ASN A 153 -0.06 25.12 -5.57
N PRO A 154 0.01 24.03 -4.79
CA PRO A 154 -0.29 24.13 -3.38
C PRO A 154 0.71 25.09 -2.75
N ASP A 155 0.23 26.03 -1.94
CA ASP A 155 1.12 26.83 -1.09
C ASP A 155 2.00 25.87 -0.31
N GLY A 156 3.29 25.90 -0.64
CA GLY A 156 4.30 25.03 -0.07
C GLY A 156 4.92 25.63 1.17
N SER A 157 5.48 24.79 2.04
CA SER A 157 6.31 25.27 3.15
C SER A 157 7.80 25.23 2.76
N ASN A 158 8.66 25.90 3.55
CA ASN A 158 10.11 25.89 3.31
C ASN A 158 10.65 24.45 3.24
N PRO A 159 11.20 24.00 2.09
CA PRO A 159 11.68 22.64 1.90
C PRO A 159 13.15 22.42 2.31
N ASP A 160 13.87 23.41 2.84
CA ASP A 160 15.34 23.36 3.03
C ASP A 160 15.83 22.09 3.73
N ASN A 161 15.17 21.68 4.82
CA ASN A 161 15.53 20.46 5.56
C ASN A 161 15.30 19.19 4.73
N ILE A 162 14.22 19.15 3.93
CA ILE A 162 13.90 18.02 3.06
C ILE A 162 14.85 17.98 1.86
N MET A 163 15.20 19.14 1.31
CA MET A 163 16.19 19.29 0.26
C MET A 163 17.56 18.79 0.72
N ARG A 164 18.00 19.20 1.92
CA ARG A 164 19.24 18.70 2.53
C ARG A 164 19.21 17.19 2.71
N PHE A 165 18.10 16.64 3.19
CA PHE A 165 17.92 15.19 3.28
C PHE A 165 17.98 14.49 1.91
N LYS A 166 17.33 15.03 0.88
CA LYS A 166 17.31 14.43 -0.45
C LYS A 166 18.71 14.41 -1.08
N LYS A 167 19.50 15.47 -0.90
CA LYS A 167 20.87 15.57 -1.44
C LYS A 167 21.88 14.73 -0.68
N ASN A 168 21.84 14.78 0.66
CA ASN A 168 22.94 14.30 1.51
C ASN A 168 22.53 13.19 2.50
N GLY A 169 21.26 12.77 2.50
CA GLY A 169 20.73 11.90 3.54
C GLY A 169 20.68 12.58 4.91
N GLY A 170 20.88 11.78 5.97
CA GLY A 170 20.93 12.25 7.35
C GLY A 170 19.67 11.96 8.17
N SER A 171 19.62 12.54 9.38
CA SER A 171 18.68 12.18 10.45
C SER A 171 17.38 12.98 10.45
N TYR A 172 17.05 13.74 9.39
CA TYR A 172 15.84 14.59 9.37
C TYR A 172 14.56 13.80 9.70
N PHE A 173 14.29 12.72 8.97
CA PHE A 173 13.12 11.86 9.22
C PHE A 173 13.19 11.13 10.57
N VAL A 174 14.40 10.85 11.09
CA VAL A 174 14.56 10.25 12.42
C VAL A 174 14.12 11.24 13.50
N LYS A 175 14.57 12.49 13.42
CA LYS A 175 14.15 13.55 14.36
C LYS A 175 12.65 13.82 14.32
N VAL A 176 12.06 13.82 13.12
CA VAL A 176 10.59 13.96 12.99
C VAL A 176 9.88 12.77 13.64
N ALA A 177 10.36 11.54 13.42
CA ALA A 177 9.80 10.34 14.06
C ALA A 177 9.92 10.39 15.59
N GLU A 178 11.07 10.79 16.13
CA GLU A 178 11.28 10.96 17.57
C GLU A 178 10.29 11.97 18.17
N ASN A 179 10.01 13.08 17.47
CA ASN A 179 9.05 14.07 17.93
C ASN A 179 7.60 13.53 17.89
N ILE A 180 7.24 12.75 16.86
CA ILE A 180 5.94 12.07 16.82
C ILE A 180 5.81 11.10 18.00
N ILE A 181 6.83 10.29 18.27
CA ILE A 181 6.83 9.34 19.41
C ILE A 181 6.65 10.10 20.73
N LYS A 182 7.36 11.22 20.93
CA LYS A 182 7.25 12.03 22.15
C LYS A 182 5.87 12.66 22.35
N SER A 183 5.12 12.91 21.28
CA SER A 183 3.78 13.51 21.38
C SER A 183 2.69 12.55 21.87
N ASN A 184 2.93 11.23 21.85
CA ASN A 184 2.00 10.17 22.25
C ASN A 184 0.62 10.15 21.54
N ASP A 185 0.36 11.02 20.57
CA ASP A 185 -0.89 11.05 19.80
C ASP A 185 -0.73 10.42 18.42
N GLN A 186 -1.62 9.48 18.09
CA GLN A 186 -1.71 8.79 16.78
C GLN A 186 -0.33 8.34 16.25
N VAL A 187 0.52 7.83 17.14
CA VAL A 187 1.93 7.57 16.85
C VAL A 187 2.09 6.60 15.68
N VAL A 188 1.31 5.51 15.66
CA VAL A 188 1.42 4.47 14.63
C VAL A 188 0.99 5.01 13.25
N GLU A 189 -0.11 5.75 13.20
CA GLU A 189 -0.64 6.34 11.98
C GLU A 189 0.30 7.40 11.41
N ARG A 190 0.81 8.29 12.27
CA ARG A 190 1.73 9.35 11.88
C ARG A 190 3.09 8.81 11.45
N LEU A 191 3.61 7.75 12.09
CA LEU A 191 4.86 7.09 11.67
C LEU A 191 4.69 6.38 10.32
N SER A 192 3.57 5.70 10.12
CA SER A 192 3.21 5.08 8.84
C SER A 192 3.18 6.11 7.71
N ALA A 193 2.52 7.25 7.95
CA ALA A 193 2.46 8.37 7.01
C ALA A 193 3.82 9.03 6.77
N LEU A 194 4.63 9.20 7.82
CA LEU A 194 5.98 9.73 7.71
C LEU A 194 6.89 8.84 6.83
N GLU A 195 6.80 7.52 6.97
CA GLU A 195 7.54 6.57 6.12
C GLU A 195 7.08 6.62 4.65
N ALA A 196 5.78 6.83 4.41
CA ALA A 196 5.26 7.09 3.07
C ALA A 196 5.86 8.37 2.46
N LEU A 197 5.86 9.48 3.22
CA LEU A 197 6.47 10.74 2.79
C LEU A 197 7.98 10.58 2.52
N ARG A 198 8.70 9.85 3.38
CA ARG A 198 10.14 9.59 3.20
C ARG A 198 10.43 8.88 1.88
N TYR A 199 9.59 7.91 1.52
CA TYR A 199 9.70 7.21 0.25
C TYR A 199 9.50 8.13 -0.95
N PHE A 200 8.46 8.95 -0.91
CA PHE A 200 8.17 9.87 -2.00
C PHE A 200 9.19 11.01 -2.12
N VAL A 201 9.75 11.53 -1.02
CA VAL A 201 10.84 12.52 -1.08
C VAL A 201 12.04 11.99 -1.85
N LYS A 202 12.35 10.70 -1.76
CA LYS A 202 13.43 10.07 -2.54
C LYS A 202 13.07 9.97 -4.02
N LYS A 203 11.82 9.61 -4.34
CA LYS A 203 11.33 9.33 -5.69
C LYS A 203 10.95 10.57 -6.52
N MET A 204 10.34 11.57 -5.90
CA MET A 204 9.74 12.71 -6.62
C MET A 204 10.77 13.80 -6.95
N PRO A 205 10.54 14.62 -8.00
CA PRO A 205 11.46 15.70 -8.32
C PRO A 205 11.43 16.82 -7.27
N ILE A 206 12.46 17.68 -7.34
CA ILE A 206 12.73 18.72 -6.34
C ILE A 206 11.61 19.78 -6.26
N ASP A 207 10.96 20.05 -7.38
CA ASP A 207 9.82 20.97 -7.51
C ASP A 207 8.65 20.59 -6.57
N CYS A 208 8.53 19.33 -6.19
CA CYS A 208 7.47 18.83 -5.31
C CYS A 208 7.80 19.00 -3.81
N LEU A 209 9.05 19.30 -3.43
CA LEU A 209 9.49 19.38 -2.02
C LEU A 209 8.68 20.33 -1.12
N PRO A 210 8.20 21.49 -1.59
CA PRO A 210 7.37 22.37 -0.76
C PRO A 210 6.05 21.71 -0.30
N ILE A 211 5.47 20.82 -1.12
CA ILE A 211 4.26 20.05 -0.79
C ILE A 211 4.58 19.01 0.29
N PHE A 212 5.74 18.35 0.21
CA PHE A 212 6.20 17.44 1.26
C PHE A 212 6.40 18.16 2.59
N ALA A 213 6.99 19.36 2.56
CA ALA A 213 7.16 20.18 3.76
C ALA A 213 5.82 20.51 4.42
N LYS A 214 4.81 20.90 3.63
CA LYS A 214 3.45 21.11 4.11
C LYS A 214 2.87 19.85 4.76
N LYS A 215 2.97 18.70 4.10
CA LYS A 215 2.45 17.41 4.63
C LYS A 215 3.17 16.96 5.90
N ILE A 216 4.48 17.16 6.01
CA ILE A 216 5.24 16.87 7.24
C ILE A 216 4.81 17.82 8.37
N ASN A 217 4.66 19.12 8.10
CA ASN A 217 4.17 20.08 9.08
C ASN A 217 2.75 19.72 9.56
N PHE A 218 1.87 19.27 8.66
CA PHE A 218 0.56 18.75 9.03
C PHE A 218 0.66 17.57 10.02
N LEU A 219 1.57 16.62 9.79
CA LEU A 219 1.81 15.53 10.75
C LEU A 219 2.33 16.03 12.10
N MET A 220 2.99 17.18 12.17
CA MET A 220 3.53 17.75 13.41
C MET A 220 2.49 18.58 14.18
N ASN A 221 1.63 19.32 13.47
CA ASN A 221 0.70 20.29 14.04
C ASN A 221 -0.57 19.66 14.64
N ASN A 222 -0.85 18.37 14.39
CA ASN A 222 -1.91 17.64 15.10
C ASN A 222 -1.67 17.52 16.62
N ASN A 223 -0.59 18.09 17.15
CA ASN A 223 -0.33 18.25 18.58
C ASN A 223 -1.04 19.47 19.22
N GLU A 224 -1.61 20.41 18.45
CA GLU A 224 -2.12 21.69 18.98
C GLU A 224 -3.66 21.76 19.15
N SER A 225 -4.34 20.62 19.21
CA SER A 225 -5.78 20.57 19.47
C SER A 225 -6.12 19.63 20.61
N ARG A 226 -5.68 19.99 21.82
CA ARG A 226 -6.36 19.74 23.10
C ARG A 226 -5.64 20.42 24.26
#